data_AF-A0A7W0JVS9-F1
#
_entry.id   AF-A0A7W0JVS9-F1
#
_cell.length_a   1.000
_cell.length_b   1.000
_cell.length_c   1.000
_cell.angle_alpha   90.00
_cell.angle_beta   90.00
_cell.angle_gamma   90.00
#
_symmetry.space_group_name_H-M   'P 1'
#
loop_
_entity.id
_entity.type
_entity.pdbx_description
1 polymer ?
#
loop_
_entity_poly.entity_id
_entity_poly.type
_entity_poly.pdbx_seq_one_letter_code
_entity_poly.pdbx_strand_id
1 'polypeptide(L)'
;MDAHSTAHQQEQHHPTPGTYAKIGLFLFVLTALEVGLYEGTYGDNAGRLGASLEPFFVPLLLLLSAVKFALVAMYYMHLKNDSKLFSGVFVFPIIIAAVIIVGLIALQAYHWAFAALK
;
A
#
# COMPACT_ATOMS: atom_id res chain seq x y z
N MET A 1 -30.76 54.00 2.45
CA MET A 1 -30.33 52.93 3.38
C MET A 1 -29.78 51.83 2.49
N ASP A 2 -28.52 51.96 2.08
CA ASP A 2 -27.87 51.03 1.16
C ASP A 2 -26.70 50.43 1.93
N ALA A 3 -27.04 49.50 2.83
CA ALA A 3 -26.08 48.79 3.63
C ALA A 3 -25.48 47.66 2.79
N HIS A 4 -24.31 47.96 2.22
CA HIS A 4 -23.15 47.08 2.18
C HIS A 4 -23.43 45.56 2.21
N SER A 5 -23.95 45.03 1.10
CA SER A 5 -23.73 43.63 0.73
C SER A 5 -22.29 43.49 0.22
N THR A 6 -21.30 43.66 1.10
CA THR A 6 -20.00 43.03 0.93
C THR A 6 -20.26 41.54 0.98
N ALA A 7 -20.47 40.97 -0.21
CA ALA A 7 -20.29 39.56 -0.47
C ALA A 7 -18.89 39.21 0.03
N HIS A 8 -18.83 38.70 1.26
CA HIS A 8 -17.66 38.04 1.76
C HIS A 8 -17.33 36.95 0.76
N GLN A 9 -16.24 37.18 0.03
CA GLN A 9 -15.49 36.12 -0.61
C GLN A 9 -15.03 35.17 0.48
N GLN A 10 -15.91 34.25 0.88
CA GLN A 10 -15.46 32.98 1.43
C GLN A 10 -15.03 32.15 0.23
N GLU A 11 -13.79 32.40 -0.20
CA GLU A 11 -12.95 31.36 -0.78
C GLU A 11 -12.93 30.22 0.24
N GLN A 12 -13.88 29.31 0.06
CA GLN A 12 -13.94 28.05 0.76
C GLN A 12 -12.71 27.25 0.32
N HIS A 13 -11.63 27.45 1.06
CA HIS A 13 -10.37 26.71 1.03
C HIS A 13 -10.61 25.27 1.52
N HIS A 14 -11.50 24.54 0.85
CA HIS A 14 -11.72 23.12 1.09
C HIS A 14 -10.71 22.33 0.24
N PRO A 15 -9.89 21.47 0.86
CA PRO A 15 -8.83 20.74 0.18
C PRO A 15 -9.38 19.99 -1.04
N THR A 16 -8.74 20.23 -2.19
CA THR A 16 -9.25 19.94 -3.52
C THR A 16 -9.54 18.44 -3.72
N PRO A 17 -10.80 18.04 -4.02
CA PRO A 17 -11.19 16.66 -4.31
C PRO A 17 -10.34 15.98 -5.41
N GLY A 18 -9.78 16.78 -6.32
CA GLY A 18 -8.96 16.32 -7.44
C GLY A 18 -7.68 15.58 -7.02
N THR A 19 -7.10 15.89 -5.85
CA THR A 19 -5.88 15.21 -5.39
C THR A 19 -6.17 13.76 -5.02
N TYR A 20 -7.25 13.52 -4.28
CA TYR A 20 -7.69 12.17 -3.90
C TYR A 20 -8.09 11.35 -5.12
N ALA A 21 -8.80 11.94 -6.09
CA ALA A 21 -9.15 11.25 -7.33
C ALA A 21 -7.91 10.76 -8.10
N LYS A 22 -6.84 11.57 -8.14
CA LYS A 22 -5.56 11.21 -8.79
C LYS A 22 -4.88 10.03 -8.08
N ILE A 23 -4.92 10.01 -6.75
CA ILE A 23 -4.33 8.94 -5.93
C ILE A 23 -5.15 7.66 -6.08
N GLY A 24 -6.47 7.76 -6.08
CA GLY A 24 -7.38 6.63 -6.36
C GLY A 24 -7.12 6.02 -7.73
N LEU A 25 -6.91 6.84 -8.76
CA LEU A 25 -6.52 6.35 -10.08
C LEU A 25 -5.17 5.61 -10.07
N PHE A 26 -4.19 6.14 -9.33
CA PHE A 26 -2.90 5.47 -9.17
C PHE A 26 -3.05 4.11 -8.47
N LEU A 27 -3.84 4.03 -7.39
CA LEU A 27 -4.16 2.77 -6.69
C LEU A 27 -4.88 1.78 -7.60
N PHE A 28 -5.79 2.27 -8.44
CA PHE A 28 -6.48 1.45 -9.44
C PHE A 28 -5.49 0.84 -10.44
N VAL A 29 -4.58 1.64 -11.01
CA VAL A 29 -3.53 1.16 -11.92
C VAL A 29 -2.61 0.15 -11.23
N LEU A 30 -2.22 0.42 -9.98
CA LEU A 30 -1.42 -0.52 -9.17
C LEU A 30 -2.15 -1.85 -8.91
N THR A 31 -3.48 -1.83 -8.91
CA THR A 31 -4.32 -3.02 -8.74
C THR A 31 -4.51 -3.78 -10.03
N ALA A 32 -4.73 -3.09 -11.14
CA ALA A 32 -4.67 -3.71 -12.46
C ALA A 32 -3.29 -4.36 -12.72
N LEU A 33 -2.21 -3.74 -12.26
CA LEU A 33 -0.86 -4.32 -12.36
C LEU A 33 -0.70 -5.60 -11.53
N GLU A 34 -1.18 -5.65 -10.29
CA GLU A 34 -1.16 -6.90 -9.50
C GLU A 34 -1.95 -8.03 -10.17
N VAL A 35 -3.17 -7.73 -10.63
CA VAL A 35 -4.01 -8.73 -11.32
C VAL A 35 -3.35 -9.17 -12.62
N GLY A 36 -2.76 -8.25 -13.39
CA GLY A 36 -2.02 -8.57 -14.61
C GLY A 36 -0.76 -9.39 -14.35
N LEU A 37 -0.04 -9.14 -13.25
CA LEU A 37 1.11 -9.96 -12.83
C LEU A 37 0.67 -11.36 -12.41
N TYR A 38 -0.43 -11.49 -11.68
CA TYR A 38 -1.03 -12.79 -11.32
C TYR A 38 -1.41 -13.57 -12.58
N GLU A 39 -2.19 -12.95 -13.47
CA GLU A 39 -2.67 -13.59 -14.70
C GLU A 39 -1.52 -13.95 -15.65
N GLY A 40 -0.49 -13.09 -15.75
CA GLY A 40 0.68 -13.33 -16.59
C GLY A 40 1.69 -14.37 -16.04
N THR A 41 1.65 -14.65 -14.74
CA THR A 41 2.54 -15.64 -14.10
C THR A 41 1.86 -16.99 -13.90
N TYR A 42 0.60 -17.00 -13.45
CA TYR A 42 -0.15 -18.20 -13.07
C TYR A 42 -1.41 -18.48 -13.92
N GLY A 43 -1.87 -17.52 -14.73
CA GLY A 43 -3.05 -17.69 -15.58
C GLY A 43 -2.80 -18.52 -16.84
N ASP A 44 -3.87 -18.86 -17.56
CA ASP A 44 -3.81 -19.68 -18.79
C ASP A 44 -2.96 -19.05 -19.91
N ASN A 45 -2.69 -17.73 -19.82
CA ASN A 45 -1.86 -16.97 -20.75
C ASN A 45 -0.42 -16.78 -20.24
N ALA A 46 0.07 -17.62 -19.32
CA ALA A 46 1.43 -17.57 -18.81
C ALA A 46 2.45 -17.80 -19.94
N GLY A 47 2.89 -16.72 -20.57
CA GLY A 47 3.94 -16.73 -21.58
C GLY A 47 5.31 -17.06 -20.95
N ARG A 48 6.36 -17.09 -21.77
CA ARG A 48 7.75 -17.36 -21.34
C ARG A 48 8.29 -16.43 -20.24
N LEU A 49 7.61 -15.30 -19.99
CA LEU A 49 7.91 -14.37 -18.91
C LEU A 49 7.48 -14.90 -17.53
N GLY A 50 6.40 -15.67 -17.44
CA GLY A 50 5.87 -16.19 -16.16
C GLY A 50 6.87 -17.12 -15.44
N ALA A 51 7.52 -18.02 -16.19
CA ALA A 51 8.52 -18.94 -15.64
C ALA A 51 9.75 -18.24 -15.02
N SER A 52 10.14 -17.08 -15.54
CA SER A 52 11.26 -16.31 -15.00
C SER A 52 10.87 -15.47 -13.78
N LEU A 53 9.58 -15.16 -13.62
CA LEU A 53 9.04 -14.31 -12.57
C LEU A 53 8.52 -15.12 -11.38
N GLU A 54 8.25 -16.41 -11.54
CA GLU A 54 7.75 -17.34 -10.52
C GLU A 54 8.47 -17.23 -9.15
N PRO A 55 9.81 -17.26 -9.04
CA PRO A 55 10.48 -17.15 -7.74
C PRO A 55 10.36 -15.75 -7.11
N PHE A 56 10.13 -14.71 -7.91
CA PHE A 56 10.02 -13.32 -7.44
C PHE A 56 8.56 -12.85 -7.33
N PHE A 57 7.60 -13.66 -7.74
CA PHE A 57 6.19 -13.30 -7.79
C PHE A 57 5.64 -12.89 -6.42
N VAL A 58 5.87 -13.75 -5.41
CA VAL A 58 5.45 -13.50 -4.03
C VAL A 58 6.02 -12.20 -3.46
N PRO A 59 7.36 -11.97 -3.48
CA PRO A 59 7.91 -10.71 -2.96
C PRO A 59 7.47 -9.48 -3.78
N LEU A 60 7.22 -9.62 -5.09
CA LEU A 60 6.76 -8.51 -5.93
C LEU A 60 5.32 -8.10 -5.61
N LEU A 61 4.42 -9.07 -5.43
CA LEU A 61 3.04 -8.80 -4.98
C LEU A 61 3.04 -8.20 -3.57
N LEU A 62 3.86 -8.73 -2.66
CA LEU A 62 3.99 -8.18 -1.31
C LEU A 62 4.43 -6.71 -1.35
N LEU A 63 5.40 -6.37 -2.22
CA LEU A 63 5.87 -5.01 -2.42
C LEU A 63 4.77 -4.11 -2.98
N LEU A 64 4.04 -4.54 -4.02
CA LEU A 64 2.93 -3.75 -4.57
C LEU A 64 1.84 -3.51 -3.52
N SER A 65 1.46 -4.52 -2.76
CA SER A 65 0.49 -4.40 -1.67
C SER A 65 0.98 -3.45 -0.57
N ALA A 66 2.26 -3.52 -0.17
CA ALA A 66 2.85 -2.61 0.80
C ALA A 66 2.82 -1.15 0.32
N VAL A 67 3.13 -0.90 -0.95
CA VAL A 67 3.07 0.44 -1.56
C VAL A 67 1.63 0.97 -1.55
N LYS A 68 0.64 0.17 -1.94
CA LYS A 68 -0.78 0.59 -1.89
C LYS A 68 -1.20 0.96 -0.49
N PHE A 69 -0.89 0.09 0.47
CA PHE A 69 -1.20 0.32 1.86
C PHE A 69 -0.57 1.63 2.36
N ALA A 70 0.70 1.89 2.02
CA ALA A 70 1.38 3.13 2.37
C ALA A 70 0.72 4.37 1.74
N LEU A 71 0.32 4.30 0.45
CA LEU A 71 -0.41 5.38 -0.21
C LEU A 71 -1.78 5.64 0.45
N VAL A 72 -2.54 4.58 0.75
CA VAL A 72 -3.84 4.69 1.43
C VAL A 72 -3.65 5.28 2.83
N ALA A 73 -2.67 4.80 3.59
CA ALA A 73 -2.37 5.31 4.92
C ALA A 73 -2.00 6.81 4.86
N MET A 74 -1.03 7.19 4.03
CA MET A 74 -0.55 8.56 3.93
C MET A 74 -1.63 9.54 3.47
N TYR A 75 -2.37 9.19 2.41
CA TYR A 75 -3.27 10.12 1.77
C TYR A 75 -4.73 9.96 2.17
N TYR A 76 -5.28 8.74 2.22
CA TYR A 76 -6.70 8.52 2.54
C TYR A 76 -6.98 8.43 4.04
N MET A 77 -6.03 7.95 4.85
CA MET A 77 -6.15 7.98 6.32
C MET A 77 -5.60 9.27 6.95
N HIS A 78 -5.31 10.27 6.13
CA HIS A 78 -4.88 11.61 6.52
C HIS A 78 -3.56 11.69 7.30
N LEU A 79 -2.77 10.62 7.41
CA LEU A 79 -1.48 10.62 8.11
C LEU A 79 -0.50 11.69 7.62
N LYS A 80 -0.55 12.05 6.33
CA LYS A 80 0.28 13.13 5.77
C LYS A 80 -0.16 14.53 6.23
N ASN A 81 -1.43 14.69 6.59
CA ASN A 81 -2.05 15.96 6.99
C ASN A 81 -2.28 16.07 8.51
N ASP A 82 -2.06 14.99 9.26
CA ASP A 82 -2.25 14.92 10.70
C ASP A 82 -0.93 15.06 11.48
N SER A 83 -1.03 15.18 12.80
CA SER A 83 0.12 15.26 13.71
C SER A 83 0.96 13.98 13.72
N LYS A 84 2.28 14.12 13.93
CA LYS A 84 3.23 13.00 13.97
C LYS A 84 2.88 11.91 14.99
N LEU A 85 2.01 12.21 15.97
CA LEU A 85 1.54 11.25 16.97
C LEU A 85 0.69 10.14 16.33
N PHE A 86 -0.23 10.46 15.42
CA PHE A 86 -1.04 9.44 14.74
C PHE A 86 -0.18 8.57 13.82
N SER A 87 0.85 9.16 13.21
CA SER A 87 1.86 8.39 12.45
C SER A 87 2.65 7.44 13.32
N GLY A 88 3.07 7.87 14.52
CA GLY A 88 3.72 7.00 15.50
C GLY A 88 2.83 5.82 15.92
N VAL A 89 1.57 6.09 16.29
CA VAL A 89 0.61 5.06 16.72
C VAL A 89 0.27 4.08 15.60
N PHE A 90 0.31 4.51 14.33
CA PHE A 90 0.08 3.64 13.18
C PHE A 90 1.30 2.80 12.80
N VAL A 91 2.50 3.39 12.82
CA VAL A 91 3.75 2.70 12.44
C VAL A 91 4.21 1.73 13.51
N PHE A 92 3.97 2.01 14.80
CA PHE A 92 4.33 1.14 15.91
C PHE A 92 3.80 -0.31 15.77
N PRO A 93 2.49 -0.57 15.57
CA PRO A 93 1.98 -1.92 15.38
C PRO A 93 2.46 -2.55 14.06
N ILE A 94 2.75 -1.77 13.02
CA ILE A 94 3.35 -2.29 11.77
C ILE A 94 4.74 -2.86 12.03
N ILE A 95 5.58 -2.15 12.80
CA ILE A 95 6.92 -2.63 13.16
C ILE A 95 6.81 -3.91 14.00
N ILE A 96 5.91 -3.93 14.99
CA ILE A 96 5.69 -5.13 15.83
C ILE A 96 5.26 -6.31 14.95
N ALA A 97 4.29 -6.11 14.05
CA ALA A 97 3.83 -7.14 13.14
C ALA A 97 4.97 -7.65 12.24
N ALA A 98 5.77 -6.75 11.66
CA ALA A 98 6.91 -7.12 10.83
C ALA A 98 7.95 -7.96 11.60
N VAL A 99 8.28 -7.56 12.84
CA VAL A 99 9.20 -8.31 13.70
C VAL A 99 8.66 -9.71 14.00
N ILE A 100 7.38 -9.82 14.34
CA ILE A 100 6.74 -11.13 14.61
C ILE A 100 6.77 -12.01 13.35
N ILE A 101 6.38 -11.48 12.20
CA ILE A 101 6.36 -12.23 10.93
C ILE A 101 7.77 -12.72 10.58
N VAL A 102 8.78 -11.86 10.64
CA VAL A 102 10.18 -12.24 10.37
C VAL A 102 10.66 -13.28 11.38
N GLY A 103 10.31 -13.14 12.66
CA GLY A 103 10.62 -14.14 13.69
C GLY A 103 10.00 -15.50 13.39
N LEU A 104 8.74 -15.54 12.95
CA LEU A 104 8.07 -16.79 12.56
C LEU A 104 8.70 -17.41 11.31
N ILE A 105 9.04 -16.63 10.30
CA ILE A 105 9.75 -17.11 9.10
C ILE A 105 11.11 -17.71 9.49
N ALA A 106 11.87 -17.04 10.35
CA ALA A 106 13.16 -17.54 10.83
C ALA A 106 13.02 -18.83 11.63
N LEU A 107 12.02 -18.92 12.52
CA LEU A 107 11.73 -20.13 13.29
C LEU A 107 11.36 -21.30 12.37
N GLN A 108 10.50 -21.07 11.39
CA GLN A 108 10.09 -22.09 10.43
C GLN A 108 11.26 -22.55 9.57
N ALA A 109 12.11 -21.63 9.12
CA ALA A 109 13.32 -21.93 8.37
C ALA A 109 14.29 -22.79 9.19
N TYR A 110 14.47 -22.46 10.48
CA TYR A 110 15.32 -23.23 11.39
C TYR A 110 14.77 -24.63 11.63
N HIS A 111 13.46 -24.75 11.85
CA HIS A 111 12.80 -26.05 12.02
C HIS A 111 12.96 -26.93 10.77
N TRP A 112 12.77 -26.37 9.57
CA TRP A 112 12.92 -27.10 8.31
C TRP A 112 14.37 -27.52 8.06
N ALA A 113 15.34 -26.65 8.34
CA ALA A 113 16.77 -26.97 8.25
C ALA A 113 17.19 -28.08 9.22
N PHE A 114 16.68 -28.07 10.46
CA PHE A 114 16.94 -29.13 11.43
C PHE A 114 16.30 -30.46 11.01
N ALA A 115 15.08 -30.44 10.46
CA ALA A 115 14.41 -31.63 9.97
C ALA A 115 15.14 -32.27 8.77
N ALA A 116 15.76 -31.46 7.90
CA ALA A 116 16.52 -31.95 6.75
C ALA A 116 17.90 -32.56 7.10
N LEU A 117 18.38 -32.36 8.33
CA LEU A 117 19.65 -32.91 8.83
C LEU A 117 19.48 -34.27 9.53
N LYS A 118 18.25 -34.76 9.68
CA LYS A 118 17.90 -36.09 10.17
C LYS A 118 17.44 -36.99 9.03
#